data_AF-A0A7K0FUA0-F1
#
_entry.id   AF-A0A7K0FUA0-F1
#
_cell.length_a   1.000
_cell.length_b   1.000
_cell.length_c   1.000
_cell.angle_alpha   90.00
_cell.angle_beta   90.00
_cell.angle_gamma   90.00
#
_symmetry.space_group_name_H-M   'P 1'
#
loop_
_entity.id
_entity.type
_entity.pdbx_description
1 polymer ?
#
loop_
_entity_poly.entity_id
_entity_poly.type
_entity_poly.pdbx_seq_one_letter_code
_entity_poly.pdbx_strand_id
1 'polypeptide(L)'
;MKFPHLAGTVILGFAAISLFANCNSDGKSSNGVSQSSSDTTKKKADSAANVMKPVDPKLYDSLVKKLANGDTTGKWPVKNQPTPLAGAILPFKRIVVYYGNLHSKKMGALGEYAPKEMWQHLNAEVKRWEKADPSTPVQVGLHYIAAVASGTPGKDKKYINRMGNKQIDSVLTIAKMQPNTIVFLDLQVALSTIKAELPHIQKYLQMPNVHLGIDPEFSMKDGSLPGKRIGTYDAVDINYVTGYLADLVKKYNLPPKVFVLHRFTKKMVTNSANIKLRPEVQVVIHMDGWGEPELKKGTYRHFVYGEPVQFTGFKLFYKNDLKKEPKRLLTPEELLKLTPKPIYIQYQ
;
A
#
# COMPACT_ATOMS: atom_id res chain seq x y z
N MET A 1 -46.08 51.33 -19.15
CA MET A 1 -46.77 51.61 -17.86
C MET A 1 -45.74 51.46 -16.73
N LYS A 2 -46.03 51.94 -15.52
CA LYS A 2 -45.07 52.30 -14.45
C LYS A 2 -43.92 51.31 -14.13
N PHE A 3 -42.78 51.95 -13.78
CA PHE A 3 -41.44 51.52 -13.37
C PHE A 3 -41.26 50.34 -12.38
N PRO A 4 -40.03 49.75 -12.32
CA PRO A 4 -39.56 48.90 -11.21
C PRO A 4 -39.08 49.72 -10.00
N HIS A 5 -38.70 49.04 -8.90
CA HIS A 5 -38.03 49.66 -7.74
C HIS A 5 -36.60 49.14 -7.51
N LEU A 6 -35.76 50.00 -6.92
CA LEU A 6 -34.32 49.84 -6.68
C LEU A 6 -33.96 50.45 -5.30
N ALA A 7 -32.74 50.16 -4.80
CA ALA A 7 -32.08 50.68 -3.58
C ALA A 7 -32.69 50.24 -2.21
N GLY A 8 -31.96 50.23 -1.08
CA GLY A 8 -30.53 50.53 -0.79
C GLY A 8 -29.88 49.43 0.10
N THR A 9 -28.57 49.34 0.42
CA THR A 9 -27.58 50.33 0.96
C THR A 9 -28.03 50.98 2.29
N VAL A 10 -27.21 51.16 3.35
CA VAL A 10 -25.73 51.16 3.53
C VAL A 10 -25.40 50.94 5.06
N ILE A 11 -24.48 50.04 5.50
CA ILE A 11 -23.05 50.20 5.92
C ILE A 11 -22.76 50.79 7.35
N LEU A 12 -21.70 50.25 8.02
CA LEU A 12 -20.98 50.68 9.26
C LEU A 12 -21.72 50.57 10.62
N GLY A 13 -21.05 50.43 11.79
CA GLY A 13 -19.62 50.26 12.14
C GLY A 13 -19.45 49.37 13.40
N PHE A 14 -18.31 48.76 13.77
CA PHE A 14 -16.89 49.17 13.96
C PHE A 14 -16.56 49.72 15.38
N ALA A 15 -15.37 49.38 15.90
CA ALA A 15 -14.76 49.79 17.20
C ALA A 15 -15.36 49.16 18.50
N ALA A 16 -14.62 49.02 19.62
CA ALA A 16 -13.16 48.92 19.81
C ALA A 16 -12.77 48.29 21.17
N ILE A 17 -11.49 47.90 21.24
CA ILE A 17 -10.67 47.39 22.35
C ILE A 17 -10.71 48.28 23.63
N SER A 18 -10.62 47.64 24.80
CA SER A 18 -10.19 48.24 26.08
C SER A 18 -9.10 47.37 26.74
N LEU A 19 -8.18 47.98 27.51
CA LEU A 19 -6.99 47.36 28.11
C LEU A 19 -6.67 47.93 29.52
N PHE A 20 -5.71 47.31 30.22
CA PHE A 20 -5.08 47.73 31.51
C PHE A 20 -5.98 47.58 32.76
N ALA A 21 -5.50 47.45 34.00
CA ALA A 21 -4.16 47.37 34.63
C ALA A 21 -4.22 46.32 35.79
N ASN A 22 -3.23 45.49 36.16
CA ASN A 22 -1.82 45.67 36.62
C ASN A 22 -1.63 46.11 38.09
N CYS A 23 -0.97 45.25 38.91
CA CYS A 23 -0.08 45.49 40.08
C CYS A 23 0.43 44.12 40.62
N ASN A 24 1.72 43.83 40.88
CA ASN A 24 2.74 44.35 41.84
C ASN A 24 2.53 43.90 43.31
N SER A 25 3.53 43.45 44.10
CA SER A 25 4.93 42.96 43.89
C SER A 25 5.20 41.77 44.88
N ASP A 26 6.38 41.24 45.25
CA ASP A 26 7.85 41.53 45.19
C ASP A 26 8.62 40.16 45.06
N GLY A 27 9.93 39.94 45.30
CA GLY A 27 10.99 40.78 45.85
C GLY A 27 12.39 40.14 46.03
N LYS A 28 13.25 40.87 46.76
CA LYS A 28 14.69 40.70 47.14
C LYS A 28 15.31 39.29 47.35
N SER A 29 16.27 38.97 46.46
CA SER A 29 17.70 38.62 46.71
C SER A 29 18.17 37.73 47.90
N SER A 30 18.95 36.69 47.59
CA SER A 30 20.20 36.33 48.30
C SER A 30 21.12 35.44 47.43
N ASN A 31 22.43 35.37 47.75
CA ASN A 31 23.40 34.47 47.13
C ASN A 31 23.47 33.13 47.89
N GLY A 32 23.64 32.01 47.18
CA GLY A 32 23.87 30.69 47.77
C GLY A 32 24.62 29.76 46.82
N VAL A 33 25.61 29.01 47.32
CA VAL A 33 26.50 28.16 46.51
C VAL A 33 26.13 26.68 46.64
N SER A 34 26.02 26.01 45.48
CA SER A 34 26.15 24.57 45.24
C SER A 34 25.76 23.57 46.36
N GLN A 35 24.66 22.83 46.16
CA GLN A 35 24.77 21.38 45.94
C GLN A 35 23.46 20.72 45.43
N SER A 36 23.63 19.71 44.58
CA SER A 36 22.80 18.51 44.38
C SER A 36 21.29 18.56 44.69
N SER A 37 20.48 18.65 43.63
CA SER A 37 19.17 17.97 43.58
C SER A 37 18.91 17.39 42.18
N SER A 38 18.15 16.29 42.10
CA SER A 38 18.00 15.48 40.88
C SER A 38 16.73 15.80 40.10
N ASP A 39 16.87 16.32 38.87
CA ASP A 39 15.79 16.31 37.87
C ASP A 39 16.03 15.18 36.85
N THR A 40 15.20 14.13 36.91
CA THR A 40 15.27 12.95 36.04
C THR A 40 14.33 13.03 34.83
N THR A 41 14.23 14.20 34.19
CA THR A 41 13.33 14.42 33.06
C THR A 41 13.91 14.01 31.69
N LYS A 42 13.50 12.81 31.25
CA LYS A 42 13.36 12.37 29.84
C LYS A 42 14.60 12.35 28.93
N LYS A 43 15.10 11.13 28.70
CA LYS A 43 15.21 10.61 27.31
C LYS A 43 15.06 9.09 27.25
N LYS A 44 13.81 8.58 27.35
CA LYS A 44 13.54 7.17 27.04
C LYS A 44 13.65 6.98 25.53
N ALA A 45 14.82 6.53 25.09
CA ALA A 45 15.03 6.09 23.72
C ALA A 45 14.33 4.74 23.54
N ASP A 46 13.08 4.76 23.07
CA ASP A 46 12.37 3.56 22.58
C ASP A 46 12.92 3.09 21.21
N SER A 47 14.25 3.08 21.08
CA SER A 47 14.99 2.30 20.11
C SER A 47 15.04 0.85 20.57
N ALA A 48 13.87 0.22 20.66
CA ALA A 48 13.76 -1.23 20.76
C ALA A 48 14.33 -1.81 19.47
N ALA A 49 15.61 -2.18 19.50
CA ALA A 49 16.31 -2.82 18.40
C ALA A 49 15.58 -4.13 18.10
N ASN A 50 14.71 -4.12 17.10
CA ASN A 50 13.89 -5.26 16.74
C ASN A 50 14.83 -6.32 16.14
N VAL A 51 15.27 -7.28 16.97
CA VAL A 51 16.23 -8.32 16.57
C VAL A 51 15.54 -9.29 15.62
N MET A 52 15.47 -8.88 14.35
CA MET A 52 14.89 -9.66 13.27
C MET A 52 15.69 -10.96 13.15
N LYS A 53 15.06 -12.09 13.49
CA LYS A 53 15.71 -13.40 13.43
C LYS A 53 16.00 -13.77 11.97
N PRO A 54 17.19 -14.35 11.66
CA PRO A 54 17.47 -14.91 10.35
C PRO A 54 16.39 -15.90 9.91
N VAL A 55 16.11 -15.93 8.61
CA VAL A 55 15.17 -16.89 8.01
C VAL A 55 15.84 -18.26 7.91
N ASP A 56 15.17 -19.31 8.41
CA ASP A 56 15.56 -20.69 8.09
C ASP A 56 15.23 -20.99 6.61
N PRO A 57 16.22 -21.31 5.76
CA PRO A 57 15.99 -21.66 4.37
C PRO A 57 15.09 -22.90 4.21
N LYS A 58 15.19 -23.90 5.10
CA LYS A 58 14.40 -25.14 4.97
C LYS A 58 12.91 -24.89 5.23
N LEU A 59 12.59 -24.10 6.25
CA LEU A 59 11.22 -23.64 6.48
C LEU A 59 10.71 -22.75 5.34
N TYR A 60 11.53 -21.83 4.83
CA TYR A 60 11.18 -20.98 3.68
C TYR A 60 10.82 -21.82 2.45
N ASP A 61 11.70 -22.74 2.04
CA ASP A 61 11.49 -23.61 0.88
C ASP A 61 10.27 -24.53 1.04
N SER A 62 10.06 -25.06 2.25
CA SER A 62 8.88 -25.86 2.59
C SER A 62 7.58 -25.08 2.43
N LEU A 63 7.52 -23.85 2.94
CA LEU A 63 6.36 -22.96 2.80
C LEU A 63 6.16 -22.47 1.36
N VAL A 64 7.24 -22.17 0.63
CA VAL A 64 7.20 -21.84 -0.80
C VAL A 64 6.65 -23.03 -1.62
N LYS A 65 7.06 -24.26 -1.32
CA LYS A 65 6.51 -25.49 -1.92
C LYS A 65 5.03 -25.72 -1.53
N LYS A 66 4.62 -25.39 -0.30
CA LYS A 66 3.22 -25.42 0.15
C LYS A 66 2.35 -24.42 -0.64
N LEU A 67 2.87 -23.22 -0.94
CA LEU A 67 2.18 -22.24 -1.79
C LEU A 67 2.06 -22.69 -3.25
N ALA A 68 3.02 -23.46 -3.77
CA ALA A 68 2.94 -24.02 -5.12
C ALA A 68 1.77 -25.00 -5.34
N ASN A 69 1.08 -25.44 -4.28
CA ASN A 69 -0.17 -26.21 -4.32
C ASN A 69 -0.16 -27.44 -5.26
N GLY A 70 0.97 -28.13 -5.32
CA GLY A 70 1.13 -29.33 -6.15
C GLY A 70 1.19 -29.07 -7.66
N ASP A 71 1.65 -27.89 -8.12
CA ASP A 71 1.99 -27.68 -9.54
C ASP A 71 2.95 -28.77 -10.04
N THR A 72 2.48 -29.61 -10.94
CA THR A 72 3.28 -30.66 -11.59
C THR A 72 4.02 -30.16 -12.83
N THR A 73 3.73 -28.93 -13.30
CA THR A 73 4.35 -28.39 -14.52
C THR A 73 5.75 -27.83 -14.31
N GLY A 74 6.20 -27.71 -13.06
CA GLY A 74 7.53 -27.19 -12.72
C GLY A 74 7.68 -25.67 -12.89
N LYS A 75 6.56 -24.93 -13.02
CA LYS A 75 6.51 -23.47 -13.01
C LYS A 75 6.51 -22.92 -11.58
N TRP A 76 5.88 -23.66 -10.66
CA TRP A 76 5.75 -23.30 -9.26
C TRP A 76 6.26 -24.45 -8.37
N PRO A 77 7.03 -24.16 -7.29
CA PRO A 77 7.56 -22.85 -6.95
C PRO A 77 8.63 -22.41 -7.98
N VAL A 78 8.86 -21.10 -8.08
CA VAL A 78 9.92 -20.57 -8.94
C VAL A 78 11.27 -21.10 -8.46
N LYS A 79 12.08 -21.63 -9.37
CA LYS A 79 13.39 -22.20 -9.04
C LYS A 79 14.37 -21.07 -8.70
N ASN A 80 15.35 -21.36 -7.84
CA ASN A 80 16.43 -20.46 -7.47
C ASN A 80 15.98 -19.09 -6.90
N GLN A 81 14.83 -19.05 -6.21
CA GLN A 81 14.43 -17.88 -5.43
C GLN A 81 15.46 -17.64 -4.31
N PRO A 82 15.89 -16.38 -4.06
CA PRO A 82 16.73 -16.08 -2.92
C PRO A 82 15.95 -16.27 -1.61
N THR A 83 16.59 -16.84 -0.59
CA THR A 83 16.09 -16.74 0.79
C THR A 83 16.06 -15.26 1.18
N PRO A 84 14.92 -14.72 1.65
CA PRO A 84 14.82 -13.30 1.99
C PRO A 84 15.53 -12.99 3.30
N LEU A 85 15.86 -11.70 3.52
CA LEU A 85 16.48 -11.29 4.79
C LEU A 85 15.53 -11.45 5.99
N ALA A 86 16.11 -11.36 7.17
CA ALA A 86 15.38 -11.34 8.44
C ALA A 86 14.24 -10.32 8.44
N GLY A 87 13.08 -10.69 9.00
CA GLY A 87 11.87 -9.86 9.00
C GLY A 87 11.01 -9.97 7.73
N ALA A 88 11.28 -10.94 6.84
CA ALA A 88 10.39 -11.30 5.74
C ALA A 88 8.96 -11.62 6.22
N ILE A 89 7.97 -11.31 5.36
CA ILE A 89 6.54 -11.53 5.62
C ILE A 89 6.05 -12.75 4.84
N LEU A 90 6.48 -12.90 3.59
CA LEU A 90 6.09 -13.96 2.68
C LEU A 90 7.18 -15.06 2.66
N PRO A 91 6.82 -16.35 2.65
CA PRO A 91 5.47 -16.94 2.69
C PRO A 91 4.89 -17.10 4.11
N PHE A 92 5.59 -16.66 5.16
CA PHE A 92 5.29 -16.95 6.57
C PHE A 92 3.92 -16.44 7.06
N LYS A 93 3.43 -15.35 6.48
CA LYS A 93 2.12 -14.75 6.76
C LYS A 93 1.38 -14.47 5.46
N ARG A 94 0.06 -14.58 5.49
CA ARG A 94 -0.82 -14.10 4.41
C ARG A 94 -1.12 -12.62 4.59
N ILE A 95 -0.79 -11.81 3.61
CA ILE A 95 -1.11 -10.38 3.63
C ILE A 95 -2.58 -10.19 3.24
N VAL A 96 -3.34 -9.44 4.05
CA VAL A 96 -4.75 -9.11 3.80
C VAL A 96 -4.93 -7.60 3.96
N VAL A 97 -5.37 -6.92 2.91
CA VAL A 97 -5.46 -5.44 2.88
C VAL A 97 -6.76 -4.91 2.29
N TYR A 98 -7.16 -3.71 2.74
CA TYR A 98 -8.11 -2.85 2.05
C TYR A 98 -7.38 -1.83 1.17
N TYR A 99 -7.86 -1.66 -0.06
CA TYR A 99 -7.31 -0.73 -1.05
C TYR A 99 -8.15 0.53 -1.21
N GLY A 100 -7.52 1.63 -1.63
CA GLY A 100 -8.21 2.81 -2.15
C GLY A 100 -7.54 4.13 -1.82
N ASN A 101 -8.30 5.22 -1.90
CA ASN A 101 -7.81 6.57 -1.63
C ASN A 101 -8.79 7.33 -0.74
N LEU A 102 -8.27 7.94 0.34
CA LEU A 102 -9.04 8.67 1.36
C LEU A 102 -9.86 9.87 0.85
N HIS A 103 -9.57 10.39 -0.35
CA HIS A 103 -10.38 11.43 -1.00
C HIS A 103 -11.55 10.88 -1.85
N SER A 104 -11.68 9.55 -2.02
CA SER A 104 -12.68 8.98 -2.93
C SER A 104 -13.28 7.67 -2.43
N LYS A 105 -14.54 7.76 -1.96
CA LYS A 105 -15.43 6.63 -1.68
C LYS A 105 -15.76 5.74 -2.89
N LYS A 106 -15.20 6.03 -4.07
CA LYS A 106 -15.35 5.24 -5.31
C LYS A 106 -14.07 4.50 -5.73
N MET A 107 -12.95 4.71 -5.02
CA MET A 107 -11.65 4.11 -5.36
C MET A 107 -11.27 2.91 -4.47
N GLY A 108 -12.10 2.56 -3.48
CA GLY A 108 -12.01 1.30 -2.75
C GLY A 108 -12.35 1.39 -1.27
N ALA A 109 -12.60 0.22 -0.66
CA ALA A 109 -12.98 0.05 0.74
C ALA A 109 -12.15 0.84 1.77
N LEU A 110 -10.86 1.11 1.52
CA LEU A 110 -10.02 1.94 2.41
C LEU A 110 -10.52 3.40 2.53
N GLY A 111 -11.07 3.95 1.44
CA GLY A 111 -11.56 5.33 1.35
C GLY A 111 -13.08 5.47 1.43
N GLU A 112 -13.83 4.37 1.56
CA GLU A 112 -15.29 4.37 1.56
C GLU A 112 -15.90 4.65 2.94
N TYR A 113 -15.33 4.03 3.97
CA TYR A 113 -15.83 4.00 5.34
C TYR A 113 -15.11 4.99 6.26
N ALA A 114 -15.68 5.30 7.43
CA ALA A 114 -14.94 5.99 8.49
C ALA A 114 -13.84 5.06 9.06
N PRO A 115 -12.70 5.56 9.58
CA PRO A 115 -11.58 4.68 9.97
C PRO A 115 -11.92 3.56 10.97
N LYS A 116 -12.84 3.78 11.92
CA LYS A 116 -13.30 2.73 12.86
C LYS A 116 -14.12 1.64 12.17
N GLU A 117 -15.01 2.04 11.26
CA GLU A 117 -15.90 1.17 10.46
C GLU A 117 -15.09 0.38 9.43
N MET A 118 -14.17 1.05 8.72
CA MET A 118 -13.17 0.43 7.84
C MET A 118 -12.44 -0.72 8.55
N TRP A 119 -11.95 -0.45 9.77
CA TRP A 119 -11.28 -1.45 10.60
C TRP A 119 -12.19 -2.59 11.06
N GLN A 120 -13.47 -2.33 11.36
CA GLN A 120 -14.44 -3.40 11.69
C GLN A 120 -14.64 -4.36 10.52
N HIS A 121 -14.77 -3.83 9.29
CA HIS A 121 -14.93 -4.66 8.09
C HIS A 121 -13.64 -5.41 7.72
N LEU A 122 -12.47 -4.75 7.72
CA LEU A 122 -11.18 -5.41 7.43
C LEU A 122 -10.85 -6.50 8.46
N ASN A 123 -11.12 -6.27 9.75
CA ASN A 123 -10.94 -7.29 10.79
C ASN A 123 -11.91 -8.50 10.62
N ALA A 124 -13.03 -8.35 9.91
CA ALA A 124 -13.89 -9.47 9.55
C ALA A 124 -13.33 -10.30 8.38
N GLU A 125 -12.64 -9.68 7.41
CA GLU A 125 -11.89 -10.42 6.39
C GLU A 125 -10.68 -11.14 6.96
N VAL A 126 -9.92 -10.50 7.86
CA VAL A 126 -8.80 -11.13 8.59
C VAL A 126 -9.26 -12.43 9.26
N LYS A 127 -10.35 -12.38 10.04
CA LYS A 127 -10.93 -13.56 10.70
C LYS A 127 -11.44 -14.63 9.72
N ARG A 128 -11.93 -14.25 8.53
CA ARG A 128 -12.28 -15.21 7.47
C ARG A 128 -11.05 -15.95 6.96
N TRP A 129 -9.95 -15.25 6.71
CA TRP A 129 -8.69 -15.86 6.26
C TRP A 129 -8.00 -16.71 7.32
N GLU A 130 -8.00 -16.27 8.58
CA GLU A 130 -7.50 -17.06 9.71
C GLU A 130 -8.31 -18.35 9.91
N LYS A 131 -9.63 -18.33 9.71
CA LYS A 131 -10.47 -19.53 9.75
C LYS A 131 -10.23 -20.47 8.56
N ALA A 132 -10.04 -19.92 7.36
CA ALA A 132 -9.91 -20.71 6.12
C ALA A 132 -8.54 -21.38 5.96
N ASP A 133 -7.47 -20.80 6.51
CA ASP A 133 -6.14 -21.41 6.59
C ASP A 133 -5.43 -21.02 7.91
N PRO A 134 -5.79 -21.69 9.03
CA PRO A 134 -5.18 -21.44 10.35
C PRO A 134 -3.67 -21.71 10.39
N SER A 135 -3.14 -22.42 9.38
CA SER A 135 -1.72 -22.78 9.26
C SER A 135 -0.85 -21.72 8.57
N THR A 136 -1.44 -20.58 8.21
CA THR A 136 -0.74 -19.43 7.59
C THR A 136 -1.31 -18.12 8.16
N PRO A 137 -0.75 -17.60 9.28
CA PRO A 137 -1.33 -16.46 10.01
C PRO A 137 -1.40 -15.18 9.17
N VAL A 138 -2.32 -14.28 9.51
CA VAL A 138 -2.55 -13.06 8.71
C VAL A 138 -1.64 -11.91 9.12
N GLN A 139 -1.19 -11.16 8.13
CA GLN A 139 -0.56 -9.85 8.25
C GLN A 139 -1.51 -8.80 7.68
N VAL A 140 -2.19 -8.07 8.56
CA VAL A 140 -3.12 -7.01 8.12
C VAL A 140 -2.37 -5.78 7.63
N GLY A 141 -2.94 -5.07 6.65
CA GLY A 141 -2.38 -3.83 6.12
C GLY A 141 -3.39 -2.97 5.36
N LEU A 142 -2.96 -1.79 4.94
CA LEU A 142 -3.74 -0.83 4.15
C LEU A 142 -3.00 -0.52 2.84
N HIS A 143 -3.67 -0.54 1.69
CA HIS A 143 -3.07 -0.25 0.39
C HIS A 143 -3.60 1.09 -0.17
N TYR A 144 -2.81 2.14 0.00
CA TYR A 144 -3.22 3.51 -0.31
C TYR A 144 -2.64 4.00 -1.63
N ILE A 145 -3.51 4.51 -2.50
CA ILE A 145 -3.10 5.07 -3.79
C ILE A 145 -2.47 6.44 -3.55
N ALA A 146 -1.13 6.49 -3.54
CA ALA A 146 -0.33 7.67 -3.21
C ALA A 146 -0.05 8.56 -4.43
N ALA A 147 -0.15 8.03 -5.64
CA ALA A 147 -0.30 8.82 -6.86
C ALA A 147 -1.39 8.22 -7.74
N VAL A 148 -2.35 9.04 -8.14
CA VAL A 148 -3.56 8.63 -8.88
C VAL A 148 -3.47 9.10 -10.33
N ALA A 149 -3.76 8.23 -11.30
CA ALA A 149 -3.83 8.63 -12.69
C ALA A 149 -5.10 9.45 -12.97
N SER A 150 -4.95 10.55 -13.70
CA SER A 150 -5.99 11.56 -13.91
C SER A 150 -6.53 11.53 -15.34
N GLY A 151 -7.82 11.80 -15.50
CA GLY A 151 -8.41 12.11 -16.80
C GLY A 151 -8.08 13.53 -17.31
N THR A 152 -7.54 14.39 -16.44
CA THR A 152 -7.22 15.80 -16.73
C THR A 152 -5.73 16.10 -16.51
N PRO A 153 -5.12 17.02 -17.29
CA PRO A 153 -3.72 17.38 -17.14
C PRO A 153 -3.46 18.17 -15.85
N GLY A 154 -2.43 17.76 -15.10
CA GLY A 154 -1.80 18.61 -14.08
C GLY A 154 -0.96 19.74 -14.70
N LYS A 155 -0.38 20.60 -13.86
CA LYS A 155 0.49 21.72 -14.30
C LYS A 155 1.70 21.25 -15.13
N ASP A 156 2.20 20.05 -14.85
CA ASP A 156 3.30 19.36 -15.54
C ASP A 156 2.84 18.60 -16.81
N LYS A 157 1.55 18.65 -17.14
CA LYS A 157 0.87 17.86 -18.19
C LYS A 157 1.11 16.35 -18.06
N LYS A 158 1.42 15.83 -16.86
CA LYS A 158 1.66 14.39 -16.65
C LYS A 158 0.43 13.55 -16.35
N TYR A 159 -0.74 14.18 -16.22
CA TYR A 159 -2.02 13.51 -15.91
C TYR A 159 -1.95 12.67 -14.61
N ILE A 160 -1.25 13.18 -13.60
CA ILE A 160 -1.02 12.49 -12.32
C ILE A 160 -1.38 13.39 -11.14
N ASN A 161 -2.23 12.87 -10.24
CA ASN A 161 -2.61 13.51 -8.99
C ASN A 161 -1.80 12.88 -7.86
N ARG A 162 -0.64 13.49 -7.55
CA ARG A 162 0.24 13.07 -6.45
C ARG A 162 -0.38 13.46 -5.11
N MET A 163 -0.52 12.51 -4.18
CA MET A 163 -1.09 12.79 -2.86
C MET A 163 -0.06 13.52 -1.99
N GLY A 164 -0.44 14.69 -1.48
CA GLY A 164 0.44 15.47 -0.60
C GLY A 164 0.71 14.75 0.71
N ASN A 165 1.93 14.92 1.26
CA ASN A 165 2.44 14.26 2.47
C ASN A 165 1.38 14.02 3.56
N LYS A 166 0.60 15.04 3.94
CA LYS A 166 -0.44 14.97 4.98
C LYS A 166 -1.47 13.84 4.78
N GLN A 167 -1.72 13.40 3.54
CA GLN A 167 -2.64 12.30 3.24
C GLN A 167 -1.98 10.93 3.43
N ILE A 168 -0.70 10.81 3.08
CA ILE A 168 0.10 9.62 3.38
C ILE A 168 0.31 9.50 4.90
N ASP A 169 0.57 10.63 5.58
CA ASP A 169 0.65 10.73 7.05
C ASP A 169 -0.70 10.33 7.70
N SER A 170 -1.82 10.59 7.03
CA SER A 170 -3.17 10.21 7.48
C SER A 170 -3.41 8.71 7.38
N VAL A 171 -3.08 8.03 6.26
CA VAL A 171 -3.19 6.55 6.22
C VAL A 171 -2.21 5.87 7.18
N LEU A 172 -1.01 6.43 7.38
CA LEU A 172 -0.08 5.94 8.41
C LEU A 172 -0.62 6.13 9.84
N THR A 173 -1.49 7.11 10.06
CA THR A 173 -2.20 7.31 11.33
C THR A 173 -3.36 6.33 11.50
N ILE A 174 -4.11 6.05 10.43
CA ILE A 174 -5.15 5.00 10.42
C ILE A 174 -4.52 3.61 10.64
N ALA A 175 -3.34 3.35 10.06
CA ALA A 175 -2.59 2.11 10.25
C ALA A 175 -2.21 1.88 11.73
N LYS A 176 -1.79 2.95 12.44
CA LYS A 176 -1.45 2.90 13.87
C LYS A 176 -2.63 2.58 14.80
N MET A 177 -3.87 2.57 14.30
CA MET A 177 -5.03 2.13 15.09
C MET A 177 -5.06 0.62 15.36
N GLN A 178 -4.24 -0.17 14.66
CA GLN A 178 -4.06 -1.61 14.91
C GLN A 178 -2.56 -1.96 14.97
N PRO A 179 -2.14 -2.84 15.90
CA PRO A 179 -0.72 -3.18 16.07
C PRO A 179 -0.17 -3.93 14.86
N ASN A 180 1.10 -3.69 14.54
CA ASN A 180 1.84 -4.34 13.46
C ASN A 180 1.28 -4.14 12.04
N THR A 181 0.38 -3.18 11.81
CA THR A 181 -0.18 -2.88 10.48
C THR A 181 0.89 -2.41 9.48
N ILE A 182 0.92 -3.04 8.30
CA ILE A 182 1.75 -2.60 7.17
C ILE A 182 0.98 -1.67 6.24
N VAL A 183 1.66 -0.76 5.55
CA VAL A 183 1.06 0.16 4.56
C VAL A 183 1.75 0.00 3.22
N PHE A 184 0.97 -0.21 2.17
CA PHE A 184 1.45 -0.12 0.79
C PHE A 184 1.10 1.25 0.23
N LEU A 185 2.06 1.88 -0.45
CA LEU A 185 1.83 3.08 -1.26
C LEU A 185 1.80 2.67 -2.73
N ASP A 186 0.67 2.88 -3.41
CA ASP A 186 0.54 2.61 -4.85
C ASP A 186 0.86 3.85 -5.70
N LEU A 187 1.47 3.64 -6.87
CA LEU A 187 1.83 4.69 -7.83
C LEU A 187 1.28 4.42 -9.24
N GLN A 188 0.19 5.11 -9.58
CA GLN A 188 -0.38 5.19 -10.93
C GLN A 188 0.30 6.34 -11.70
N VAL A 189 1.36 6.05 -12.46
CA VAL A 189 2.31 7.08 -12.94
C VAL A 189 1.83 7.95 -14.12
N ALA A 190 0.76 7.54 -14.82
CA ALA A 190 0.23 8.19 -16.02
C ALA A 190 1.31 8.45 -17.09
N LEU A 191 1.51 9.71 -17.52
CA LEU A 191 2.53 10.11 -18.50
C LEU A 191 3.90 10.42 -17.84
N SER A 192 4.05 10.17 -16.54
CA SER A 192 5.33 10.21 -15.83
C SER A 192 6.07 8.87 -15.95
N THR A 193 7.10 8.66 -15.14
CA THR A 193 7.83 7.37 -15.07
C THR A 193 8.05 6.98 -13.62
N ILE A 194 8.11 5.67 -13.34
CA ILE A 194 8.34 5.18 -11.97
C ILE A 194 9.67 5.68 -11.37
N LYS A 195 10.68 5.96 -12.21
CA LYS A 195 11.95 6.59 -11.85
C LYS A 195 11.81 8.04 -11.38
N ALA A 196 10.81 8.78 -11.87
CA ALA A 196 10.49 10.13 -11.41
C ALA A 196 9.62 10.14 -10.15
N GLU A 197 8.70 9.16 -10.01
CA GLU A 197 7.72 9.16 -8.91
C GLU A 197 8.26 8.54 -7.60
N LEU A 198 9.11 7.52 -7.65
CA LEU A 198 9.66 6.86 -6.45
C LEU A 198 10.41 7.80 -5.46
N PRO A 199 11.19 8.81 -5.92
CA PRO A 199 11.79 9.80 -5.02
C PRO A 199 10.77 10.57 -4.16
N HIS A 200 9.57 10.86 -4.68
CA HIS A 200 8.55 11.63 -3.94
C HIS A 200 8.05 10.90 -2.67
N ILE A 201 8.03 9.56 -2.68
CA ILE A 201 7.62 8.74 -1.52
C ILE A 201 8.79 8.10 -0.76
N GLN A 202 10.05 8.41 -1.11
CA GLN A 202 11.24 7.76 -0.54
C GLN A 202 11.26 7.79 1.01
N LYS A 203 10.93 8.94 1.62
CA LYS A 203 10.89 9.10 3.08
C LYS A 203 9.88 8.17 3.79
N TYR A 204 8.88 7.68 3.06
CA TYR A 204 7.92 6.70 3.56
C TYR A 204 8.40 5.28 3.34
N LEU A 205 8.98 4.97 2.18
CA LEU A 205 9.61 3.67 1.90
C LEU A 205 10.76 3.34 2.87
N GLN A 206 11.41 4.36 3.46
CA GLN A 206 12.38 4.23 4.54
C GLN A 206 11.78 3.70 5.87
N MET A 207 10.46 3.74 6.07
CA MET A 207 9.81 3.18 7.26
C MET A 207 9.72 1.65 7.15
N PRO A 208 9.97 0.87 8.21
CA PRO A 208 10.07 -0.59 8.11
C PRO A 208 8.76 -1.25 7.65
N ASN A 209 7.60 -0.78 8.15
CA ASN A 209 6.27 -1.31 7.85
C ASN A 209 5.65 -0.75 6.55
N VAL A 210 6.40 0.02 5.75
CA VAL A 210 5.91 0.60 4.49
C VAL A 210 6.48 -0.13 3.27
N HIS A 211 5.60 -0.38 2.30
CA HIS A 211 5.79 -1.20 1.11
C HIS A 211 5.27 -0.47 -0.14
N LEU A 212 5.43 -1.07 -1.32
CA LEU A 212 5.14 -0.45 -2.62
C LEU A 212 4.13 -1.29 -3.42
N GLY A 213 3.16 -0.62 -4.04
CA GLY A 213 2.40 -1.11 -5.20
C GLY A 213 2.72 -0.28 -6.45
N ILE A 214 2.61 -0.88 -7.64
CA ILE A 214 2.47 -0.11 -8.89
C ILE A 214 1.42 -0.76 -9.81
N ASP A 215 0.54 0.07 -10.36
CA ASP A 215 -0.45 -0.29 -11.40
C ASP A 215 0.14 -0.10 -12.81
N PRO A 216 0.46 -1.17 -13.58
CA PRO A 216 1.03 -1.01 -14.92
C PRO A 216 0.03 -0.50 -15.96
N GLU A 217 -1.27 -0.71 -15.75
CA GLU A 217 -2.32 -0.18 -16.63
C GLU A 217 -2.31 1.35 -16.75
N PHE A 218 -1.67 2.04 -15.81
CA PHE A 218 -1.48 3.49 -15.83
C PHE A 218 -0.04 3.91 -16.19
N SER A 219 0.82 2.99 -16.62
CA SER A 219 2.15 3.31 -17.19
C SER A 219 2.02 3.61 -18.68
N MET A 220 1.70 4.87 -19.00
CA MET A 220 1.24 5.28 -20.33
C MET A 220 2.41 5.61 -21.30
N LYS A 221 3.28 4.63 -21.52
CA LYS A 221 4.51 4.78 -22.31
C LYS A 221 4.31 5.13 -23.79
N ASP A 222 3.12 4.86 -24.36
CA ASP A 222 2.78 5.21 -25.74
C ASP A 222 2.25 6.65 -25.90
N GLY A 223 2.21 7.43 -24.80
CA GLY A 223 1.68 8.79 -24.80
C GLY A 223 0.15 8.89 -24.77
N SER A 224 -0.58 7.76 -24.77
CA SER A 224 -2.04 7.78 -24.67
C SER A 224 -2.53 8.16 -23.27
N LEU A 225 -3.72 8.75 -23.18
CA LEU A 225 -4.23 9.23 -21.89
C LEU A 225 -4.66 8.06 -20.99
N PRO A 226 -4.46 8.16 -19.65
CA PRO A 226 -4.87 7.13 -18.70
C PRO A 226 -6.32 6.68 -18.90
N GLY A 227 -6.56 5.37 -18.83
CA GLY A 227 -7.89 4.78 -19.01
C GLY A 227 -8.43 4.78 -20.44
N LYS A 228 -7.70 5.32 -21.44
CA LYS A 228 -8.02 5.12 -22.87
C LYS A 228 -7.39 3.83 -23.42
N ARG A 229 -6.29 3.38 -22.83
CA ARG A 229 -5.60 2.12 -23.09
C ARG A 229 -5.09 1.55 -21.77
N ILE A 230 -4.74 0.26 -21.78
CA ILE A 230 -3.99 -0.38 -20.69
C ILE A 230 -2.49 -0.13 -20.97
N GLY A 231 -1.83 0.56 -20.05
CA GLY A 231 -0.38 0.81 -20.06
C GLY A 231 0.47 -0.44 -19.81
N THR A 232 1.78 -0.25 -19.67
CA THR A 232 2.73 -1.36 -19.49
C THR A 232 4.00 -0.99 -18.72
N TYR A 233 4.50 -1.94 -17.93
CA TYR A 233 5.87 -1.96 -17.42
C TYR A 233 6.63 -3.14 -18.01
N ASP A 234 7.92 -2.95 -18.27
CA ASP A 234 8.84 -4.01 -18.64
C ASP A 234 9.63 -4.49 -17.41
N ALA A 235 10.20 -5.69 -17.50
CA ALA A 235 11.20 -6.17 -16.55
C ALA A 235 12.35 -5.17 -16.31
N VAL A 236 12.72 -4.31 -17.26
CA VAL A 236 13.69 -3.21 -17.04
C VAL A 236 13.18 -2.20 -15.99
N ASP A 237 11.93 -1.76 -16.06
CA ASP A 237 11.35 -0.85 -15.07
C ASP A 237 11.25 -1.54 -13.69
N ILE A 238 10.80 -2.79 -13.69
CA ILE A 238 10.64 -3.60 -12.48
C ILE A 238 12.00 -3.86 -11.81
N ASN A 239 13.05 -4.11 -12.59
CA ASN A 239 14.42 -4.29 -12.10
C ASN A 239 15.02 -3.01 -11.51
N TYR A 240 14.62 -1.84 -12.03
CA TYR A 240 14.92 -0.54 -11.41
C TYR A 240 14.20 -0.39 -10.06
N VAL A 241 12.90 -0.72 -10.00
CA VAL A 241 12.10 -0.69 -8.76
C VAL A 241 12.68 -1.63 -7.70
N THR A 242 12.95 -2.90 -8.02
CA THR A 242 13.52 -3.84 -7.05
C THR A 242 14.94 -3.45 -6.63
N GLY A 243 15.72 -2.80 -7.51
CA GLY A 243 17.02 -2.22 -7.17
C GLY A 243 16.89 -1.11 -6.14
N TYR A 244 16.09 -0.09 -6.45
CA TYR A 244 15.83 1.04 -5.57
C TYR A 244 15.31 0.62 -4.18
N LEU A 245 14.39 -0.35 -4.12
CA LEU A 245 13.91 -0.91 -2.85
C LEU A 245 15.01 -1.68 -2.09
N ALA A 246 15.86 -2.45 -2.78
CA ALA A 246 16.98 -3.16 -2.15
C ALA A 246 18.05 -2.20 -1.61
N ASP A 247 18.33 -1.11 -2.31
CA ASP A 247 19.27 -0.08 -1.88
C ASP A 247 18.75 0.68 -0.64
N LEU A 248 17.44 0.95 -0.56
CA LEU A 248 16.81 1.46 0.67
C LEU A 248 16.89 0.45 1.82
N VAL A 249 16.65 -0.84 1.57
CA VAL A 249 16.75 -1.90 2.60
C VAL A 249 18.15 -1.97 3.19
N LYS A 250 19.19 -1.95 2.34
CA LYS A 250 20.60 -1.93 2.77
C LYS A 250 20.95 -0.67 3.53
N LYS A 251 20.66 0.50 2.96
CA LYS A 251 21.07 1.80 3.50
C LYS A 251 20.42 2.13 4.85
N TYR A 252 19.22 1.62 5.11
CA TYR A 252 18.45 1.91 6.32
C TYR A 252 18.20 0.68 7.22
N ASN A 253 18.88 -0.45 6.94
CA ASN A 253 18.78 -1.73 7.68
C ASN A 253 17.34 -2.19 7.93
N LEU A 254 16.53 -2.24 6.86
CA LEU A 254 15.09 -2.51 6.92
C LEU A 254 14.77 -4.00 6.75
N PRO A 255 13.61 -4.48 7.22
CA PRO A 255 13.06 -5.75 6.75
C PRO A 255 12.81 -5.72 5.22
N PRO A 256 12.86 -6.87 4.53
CA PRO A 256 12.57 -6.96 3.10
C PRO A 256 11.25 -6.30 2.71
N LYS A 257 11.26 -5.52 1.63
CA LYS A 257 10.05 -4.86 1.13
C LYS A 257 9.17 -5.85 0.40
N VAL A 258 7.87 -5.85 0.69
CA VAL A 258 6.91 -6.45 -0.24
C VAL A 258 6.70 -5.45 -1.37
N PHE A 259 6.70 -5.93 -2.61
CA PHE A 259 6.48 -5.13 -3.80
C PHE A 259 5.37 -5.79 -4.64
N VAL A 260 4.26 -5.07 -4.82
CA VAL A 260 3.07 -5.55 -5.50
C VAL A 260 3.03 -5.01 -6.93
N LEU A 261 2.89 -5.91 -7.89
CA LEU A 261 2.79 -5.60 -9.32
C LEU A 261 1.46 -6.10 -9.84
N HIS A 262 0.58 -5.17 -10.19
CA HIS A 262 -0.81 -5.46 -10.54
C HIS A 262 -0.90 -5.98 -11.98
N ARG A 263 -1.66 -7.05 -12.22
CA ARG A 263 -1.73 -7.71 -13.55
C ARG A 263 -3.06 -8.43 -13.78
N PHE A 264 -3.80 -8.00 -14.80
CA PHE A 264 -4.98 -8.71 -15.31
C PHE A 264 -4.98 -8.92 -16.84
N THR A 265 -3.93 -8.49 -17.55
CA THR A 265 -3.67 -8.88 -18.95
C THR A 265 -2.18 -9.18 -19.16
N LYS A 266 -1.85 -9.96 -20.20
CA LYS A 266 -0.44 -10.29 -20.53
C LYS A 266 0.43 -9.05 -20.78
N LYS A 267 -0.10 -8.03 -21.49
CA LYS A 267 0.67 -6.86 -21.94
C LYS A 267 1.02 -5.86 -20.83
N MET A 268 0.43 -5.97 -19.64
CA MET A 268 0.73 -5.08 -18.50
C MET A 268 2.17 -5.26 -17.98
N VAL A 269 2.73 -6.47 -18.10
CA VAL A 269 4.08 -6.79 -17.62
C VAL A 269 4.83 -7.54 -18.71
N THR A 270 5.67 -6.82 -19.49
CA THR A 270 6.48 -7.45 -20.55
C THR A 270 7.77 -8.04 -20.01
N ASN A 271 8.25 -9.09 -20.69
CA ASN A 271 9.51 -9.78 -20.39
C ASN A 271 9.64 -10.27 -18.93
N SER A 272 8.53 -10.67 -18.30
CA SER A 272 8.42 -11.06 -16.88
C SER A 272 9.48 -12.06 -16.39
N ALA A 273 9.95 -12.98 -17.24
CA ALA A 273 11.05 -13.91 -16.94
C ALA A 273 12.40 -13.23 -16.65
N ASN A 274 12.60 -11.98 -17.07
CA ASN A 274 13.81 -11.19 -16.84
C ASN A 274 13.78 -10.37 -15.52
N ILE A 275 12.74 -10.55 -14.69
CA ILE A 275 12.63 -9.90 -13.38
C ILE A 275 13.61 -10.54 -12.40
N LYS A 276 14.53 -9.73 -11.87
CA LYS A 276 15.58 -10.14 -10.93
C LYS A 276 15.05 -10.11 -9.51
N LEU A 277 14.92 -11.29 -8.90
CA LEU A 277 14.60 -11.46 -7.49
C LEU A 277 15.80 -11.07 -6.61
N ARG A 278 15.53 -10.63 -5.37
CA ARG A 278 16.54 -10.11 -4.45
C ARG A 278 16.17 -10.46 -3.00
N PRO A 279 17.11 -10.81 -2.11
CA PRO A 279 16.81 -11.08 -0.68
C PRO A 279 16.05 -9.94 0.02
N GLU A 280 16.23 -8.71 -0.46
CA GLU A 280 15.66 -7.47 0.07
C GLU A 280 14.22 -7.20 -0.41
N VAL A 281 13.71 -7.92 -1.42
CA VAL A 281 12.42 -7.62 -2.05
C VAL A 281 11.60 -8.89 -2.33
N GLN A 282 10.39 -8.94 -1.79
CA GLN A 282 9.40 -10.00 -1.98
C GLN A 282 8.40 -9.56 -3.05
N VAL A 283 8.55 -10.05 -4.28
CA VAL A 283 7.74 -9.64 -5.44
C VAL A 283 6.43 -10.42 -5.50
N VAL A 284 5.31 -9.70 -5.52
CA VAL A 284 3.95 -10.24 -5.64
C VAL A 284 3.37 -9.87 -6.99
N ILE A 285 3.04 -10.87 -7.82
CA ILE A 285 2.21 -10.65 -9.00
C ILE A 285 0.74 -10.76 -8.60
N HIS A 286 0.02 -9.66 -8.71
CA HIS A 286 -1.29 -9.48 -8.11
C HIS A 286 -2.42 -9.46 -9.15
N MET A 287 -3.38 -10.38 -9.03
CA MET A 287 -4.49 -10.51 -9.98
C MET A 287 -5.55 -9.43 -9.74
N ASP A 288 -5.43 -8.32 -10.49
CA ASP A 288 -6.29 -7.13 -10.39
C ASP A 288 -7.49 -7.15 -11.38
N GLY A 289 -7.93 -8.34 -11.78
CA GLY A 289 -9.09 -8.51 -12.66
C GLY A 289 -10.40 -8.50 -11.88
N TRP A 290 -11.39 -7.72 -12.32
CA TRP A 290 -12.75 -7.78 -11.79
C TRP A 290 -13.68 -8.61 -12.69
N GLY A 291 -14.77 -9.13 -12.10
CA GLY A 291 -15.80 -9.88 -12.80
C GLY A 291 -16.22 -11.16 -12.07
N GLU A 292 -16.93 -12.03 -12.79
CA GLU A 292 -17.46 -13.29 -12.29
C GLU A 292 -16.35 -14.28 -11.86
N PRO A 293 -16.60 -15.16 -10.85
CA PRO A 293 -15.66 -16.15 -10.33
C PRO A 293 -14.83 -16.91 -11.38
N GLU A 294 -15.44 -17.43 -12.45
CA GLU A 294 -14.72 -18.20 -13.47
C GLU A 294 -13.89 -17.33 -14.42
N LEU A 295 -14.34 -16.11 -14.73
CA LEU A 295 -13.51 -15.14 -15.46
C LEU A 295 -12.25 -14.81 -14.64
N LYS A 296 -12.40 -14.55 -13.33
CA LYS A 296 -11.27 -14.25 -12.44
C LYS A 296 -10.32 -15.43 -12.24
N LYS A 297 -10.83 -16.66 -12.09
CA LYS A 297 -10.03 -17.90 -12.14
C LYS A 297 -9.29 -18.03 -13.48
N GLY A 298 -9.95 -17.69 -14.59
CA GLY A 298 -9.37 -17.65 -15.93
C GLY A 298 -8.23 -16.65 -16.08
N THR A 299 -8.43 -15.40 -15.66
CA THR A 299 -7.42 -14.33 -15.64
C THR A 299 -6.20 -14.72 -14.81
N TYR A 300 -6.42 -15.31 -13.63
CA TYR A 300 -5.35 -15.85 -12.79
C TYR A 300 -4.56 -16.96 -13.51
N ARG A 301 -5.25 -17.93 -14.13
CA ARG A 301 -4.64 -19.06 -14.84
C ARG A 301 -3.75 -18.60 -16.00
N HIS A 302 -4.23 -17.67 -16.83
CA HIS A 302 -3.53 -17.23 -18.03
C HIS A 302 -2.44 -16.18 -17.76
N PHE A 303 -2.69 -15.23 -16.84
CA PHE A 303 -1.81 -14.07 -16.66
C PHE A 303 -1.09 -14.01 -15.30
N VAL A 304 -1.36 -14.91 -14.35
CA VAL A 304 -0.58 -15.00 -13.10
C VAL A 304 0.18 -16.31 -13.02
N TYR A 305 -0.52 -17.45 -13.08
CA TYR A 305 0.10 -18.79 -13.08
C TYR A 305 1.01 -19.03 -14.30
N GLY A 306 0.58 -18.57 -15.48
CA GLY A 306 1.29 -18.79 -16.76
C GLY A 306 2.63 -18.08 -16.90
N GLU A 307 2.90 -17.06 -16.08
CA GLU A 307 4.13 -16.28 -16.09
C GLU A 307 4.65 -16.09 -14.64
N PRO A 308 5.35 -17.10 -14.09
CA PRO A 308 5.82 -17.10 -12.71
C PRO A 308 6.92 -16.07 -12.45
N VAL A 309 6.95 -15.52 -11.23
CA VAL A 309 7.97 -14.55 -10.78
C VAL A 309 8.49 -14.87 -9.37
N GLN A 310 7.66 -14.75 -8.31
CA GLN A 310 8.06 -15.16 -6.95
C GLN A 310 6.83 -15.55 -6.10
N PHE A 311 6.00 -14.56 -5.75
CA PHE A 311 4.72 -14.78 -5.05
C PHE A 311 3.54 -14.32 -5.92
N THR A 312 2.34 -14.73 -5.52
CA THR A 312 1.10 -14.28 -6.17
C THR A 312 0.11 -13.67 -5.18
N GLY A 313 -0.75 -12.80 -5.70
CA GLY A 313 -1.88 -12.26 -4.96
C GLY A 313 -3.16 -12.24 -5.78
N PHE A 314 -4.27 -11.93 -5.11
CA PHE A 314 -5.60 -11.93 -5.71
C PHE A 314 -6.47 -10.81 -5.16
N LYS A 315 -7.14 -10.07 -6.05
CA LYS A 315 -8.06 -8.98 -5.67
C LYS A 315 -9.51 -9.43 -5.69
N LEU A 316 -10.29 -8.94 -4.73
CA LEU A 316 -11.74 -9.08 -4.66
C LEU A 316 -12.36 -7.67 -4.70
N PHE A 317 -13.37 -7.47 -5.55
CA PHE A 317 -14.06 -6.19 -5.67
C PHE A 317 -15.49 -6.33 -5.17
N TYR A 318 -15.81 -5.72 -4.02
CA TYR A 318 -17.13 -5.84 -3.37
C TYR A 318 -18.30 -5.43 -4.27
N LYS A 319 -18.04 -4.62 -5.30
CA LYS A 319 -19.05 -4.10 -6.23
C LYS A 319 -18.87 -4.55 -7.68
N ASN A 320 -17.63 -4.69 -8.16
CA ASN A 320 -17.40 -5.00 -9.58
C ASN A 320 -17.54 -6.51 -9.89
N ASP A 321 -17.21 -7.38 -8.95
CA ASP A 321 -17.31 -8.84 -9.16
C ASP A 321 -18.79 -9.31 -9.13
N LEU A 322 -19.68 -8.51 -8.54
CA LEU A 322 -21.13 -8.79 -8.44
C LEU A 322 -21.94 -8.36 -9.68
N LYS A 323 -21.30 -7.79 -10.72
CA LYS A 323 -21.99 -7.21 -11.89
C LYS A 323 -22.60 -8.23 -12.86
N LYS A 324 -22.25 -9.51 -12.73
CA LYS A 324 -22.69 -10.62 -13.60
C LYS A 324 -23.03 -11.83 -12.73
N GLU A 325 -23.81 -12.76 -13.27
CA GLU A 325 -24.04 -14.05 -12.62
C GLU A 325 -22.72 -14.80 -12.37
N PRO A 326 -22.58 -15.54 -11.25
CA PRO A 326 -23.56 -15.78 -10.18
C PRO A 326 -23.58 -14.72 -9.05
N LYS A 327 -23.26 -13.45 -9.35
CA LYS A 327 -23.34 -12.28 -8.45
C LYS A 327 -22.74 -12.49 -7.04
N ARG A 328 -21.59 -13.16 -6.95
CA ARG A 328 -20.87 -13.40 -5.68
C ARG A 328 -19.36 -13.22 -5.84
N LEU A 329 -18.69 -12.91 -4.73
CA LEU A 329 -17.24 -12.99 -4.63
C LEU A 329 -16.77 -14.46 -4.61
N LEU A 330 -15.50 -14.67 -4.91
CA LEU A 330 -14.78 -15.91 -4.59
C LEU A 330 -14.53 -15.97 -3.08
N THR A 331 -14.70 -17.14 -2.47
CA THR A 331 -14.42 -17.32 -1.03
C THR A 331 -12.92 -17.59 -0.79
N PRO A 332 -12.40 -17.38 0.43
CA PRO A 332 -11.05 -17.80 0.79
C PRO A 332 -10.76 -19.26 0.46
N GLU A 333 -11.72 -20.17 0.67
CA GLU A 333 -11.61 -21.60 0.39
C GLU A 333 -11.57 -21.92 -1.11
N GLU A 334 -12.14 -21.08 -1.98
CA GLU A 334 -11.95 -21.17 -3.43
C GLU A 334 -10.57 -20.66 -3.86
N LEU A 335 -10.11 -19.56 -3.26
CA LEU A 335 -8.79 -18.98 -3.56
C LEU A 335 -7.65 -19.89 -3.06
N LEU A 336 -7.83 -20.58 -1.95
CA LEU A 336 -6.89 -21.59 -1.40
C LEU A 336 -6.80 -22.87 -2.26
N LYS A 337 -7.67 -23.04 -3.26
CA LYS A 337 -7.62 -24.12 -4.27
C LYS A 337 -6.89 -23.68 -5.56
N LEU A 338 -6.51 -22.41 -5.70
CA LEU A 338 -5.71 -21.94 -6.83
C LEU A 338 -4.29 -22.51 -6.77
N THR A 339 -3.66 -22.61 -7.95
CA THR A 339 -2.28 -23.05 -8.11
C THR A 339 -1.49 -21.95 -8.82
N PRO A 340 -0.49 -21.33 -8.18
CA PRO A 340 -0.18 -21.42 -6.74
C PRO A 340 -1.30 -20.79 -5.89
N LYS A 341 -1.20 -20.87 -4.56
CA LYS A 341 -2.10 -20.16 -3.65
C LYS A 341 -1.71 -18.68 -3.59
N PRO A 342 -2.66 -17.73 -3.70
CA PRO A 342 -2.39 -16.34 -3.41
C PRO A 342 -2.07 -16.14 -1.93
N ILE A 343 -0.96 -15.45 -1.66
CA ILE A 343 -0.47 -15.12 -0.31
C ILE A 343 -0.62 -13.62 0.01
N TYR A 344 -1.06 -12.84 -0.97
CA TYR A 344 -1.45 -11.44 -0.83
C TYR A 344 -2.89 -11.27 -1.32
N ILE A 345 -3.77 -10.74 -0.47
CA ILE A 345 -5.20 -10.59 -0.75
C ILE A 345 -5.59 -9.13 -0.57
N GLN A 346 -6.24 -8.56 -1.58
CA GLN A 346 -6.64 -7.16 -1.60
C GLN A 346 -8.15 -7.05 -1.84
N TYR A 347 -8.82 -6.23 -1.03
CA TYR A 347 -10.24 -5.93 -1.20
C TYR A 347 -10.43 -4.47 -1.66
N GLN A 348 -11.34 -4.26 -2.61
CA GLN A 348 -11.70 -2.94 -3.16
C GLN A 348 -13.22 -2.72 -3.15
#